data_AF-A0A848W0K8-F1
#
_entry.id   AF-A0A848W0K8-F1
#
_cell.length_a   1.000
_cell.length_b   1.000
_cell.length_c   1.000
_cell.angle_alpha   90.00
_cell.angle_beta   90.00
_cell.angle_gamma   90.00
#
_symmetry.space_group_name_H-M   'P 1'
#
loop_
_entity.id
_entity.type
_entity.pdbx_description
1 polymer ?
#
loop_
_entity_poly.entity_id
_entity_poly.type
_entity_poly.pdbx_seq_one_letter_code
_entity_poly.pdbx_strand_id
1 'polypeptide(L)'
;IDRIDAHKDRLVISVNLAELAEPDATHPPIPAIFEILFQKRQNGCAKPIIIAAENAPQQNPDLIALVADARRWARELLEGQASSIQQITEREGLRSGSVSRILPLAWLAPDISTAILEGRQPSHITAKTLRAHPELPLDWAEQRRALGFATL
;
A
#
# COMPACT_ATOMS: atom_id res chain seq x y z
N ILE A 1 33.16 3.53 -12.00
CA ILE A 1 32.05 2.64 -11.58
C ILE A 1 30.87 3.01 -12.45
N ASP A 2 30.36 2.06 -13.23
CA ASP A 2 29.34 2.34 -14.25
C ASP A 2 27.93 2.06 -13.72
N ARG A 3 27.76 0.94 -13.01
CA ARG A 3 26.48 0.54 -12.43
C ARG A 3 26.64 -0.21 -11.13
N ILE A 4 25.72 0.03 -10.19
CA ILE A 4 25.61 -0.72 -8.93
C ILE A 4 24.17 -1.23 -8.83
N ASP A 5 23.98 -2.54 -8.94
CA ASP A 5 22.68 -3.19 -8.77
C ASP A 5 22.63 -3.87 -7.39
N ALA A 6 21.68 -3.46 -6.55
CA ALA A 6 21.46 -4.04 -5.24
C ALA A 6 20.24 -4.98 -5.27
N HIS A 7 20.49 -6.27 -5.08
CA HIS A 7 19.45 -7.28 -4.92
C HIS A 7 19.31 -7.68 -3.44
N LYS A 8 18.32 -8.53 -3.12
CA LYS A 8 18.01 -8.95 -1.74
C LYS A 8 19.24 -9.45 -0.96
N ASP A 9 20.12 -10.22 -1.61
CA ASP A 9 21.28 -10.87 -0.98
C ASP A 9 22.61 -10.67 -1.73
N ARG A 10 22.61 -9.89 -2.82
CA ARG A 10 23.81 -9.67 -3.64
C ARG A 10 23.92 -8.22 -4.09
N LEU A 11 25.14 -7.69 -4.01
CA LEU A 11 25.51 -6.43 -4.63
C LEU A 11 26.29 -6.76 -5.90
N VAL A 12 25.82 -6.27 -7.04
CA VAL A 12 26.49 -6.42 -8.33
C VAL A 12 27.07 -5.07 -8.71
N ILE A 13 28.39 -4.96 -8.68
CA ILE A 13 29.10 -3.75 -9.10
C ILE A 13 29.69 -4.02 -10.47
N SER A 14 29.26 -3.23 -11.46
CA SER A 14 29.84 -3.23 -12.81
C SER A 14 30.78 -2.04 -12.95
N VAL A 15 32.04 -2.34 -13.23
CA VAL A 15 33.07 -1.33 -13.49
C VAL A 15 33.62 -1.55 -14.89
N ASN A 16 33.71 -0.47 -15.66
CA ASN A 16 34.45 -0.48 -16.92
C ASN A 16 35.94 -0.36 -16.59
N LEU A 17 36.69 -1.43 -16.83
CA LEU A 17 38.11 -1.49 -16.48
C LEU A 17 39.02 -0.81 -17.52
N ALA A 18 38.47 -0.31 -18.63
CA ALA A 18 39.25 0.36 -19.68
C ALA A 18 39.93 1.66 -19.19
N GLU A 19 39.39 2.31 -18.15
CA GLU A 19 39.98 3.51 -17.54
C GLU A 19 41.19 3.21 -16.64
N LEU A 20 41.43 1.94 -16.29
CA LEU A 20 42.53 1.51 -15.42
C LEU A 20 43.68 0.85 -16.20
N ALA A 21 43.53 0.65 -17.51
CA ALA A 21 44.56 0.12 -18.38
C ALA A 21 45.35 1.27 -19.03
N GLU A 22 46.68 1.10 -19.12
CA GLU A 22 47.62 2.06 -19.73
C GLU A 22 47.09 2.64 -21.06
N PRO A 23 47.33 3.93 -21.35
CA PRO A 23 46.59 4.73 -22.35
C PRO A 23 46.77 4.34 -23.82
N ASP A 24 47.52 3.28 -24.15
CA ASP A 24 47.99 3.02 -25.52
C ASP A 24 47.40 1.76 -26.19
N ALA A 25 46.26 1.26 -25.71
CA ALA A 25 45.57 0.21 -26.43
C ALA A 25 44.05 0.35 -26.31
N THR A 26 43.41 0.66 -27.45
CA THR A 26 41.97 0.61 -27.65
C THR A 26 41.46 -0.82 -27.42
N HIS A 27 41.20 -1.17 -26.17
CA HIS A 27 40.55 -2.41 -25.80
C HIS A 27 39.04 -2.20 -25.76
N PRO A 28 38.23 -3.17 -26.25
CA PRO A 28 36.80 -3.16 -25.99
C PRO A 28 36.56 -3.14 -24.47
N PRO A 29 35.49 -2.48 -24.00
CA PRO A 29 35.21 -2.36 -22.57
C PRO A 29 35.19 -3.74 -21.93
N ILE A 30 36.07 -3.98 -20.96
CA ILE A 30 36.10 -5.21 -20.17
C ILE A 30 35.22 -4.95 -18.95
N PRO A 31 33.98 -5.45 -18.89
CA PRO A 31 33.15 -5.33 -17.71
C PRO A 31 33.72 -6.24 -16.61
N ALA A 32 34.22 -5.64 -15.53
CA ALA A 32 34.48 -6.36 -14.30
C ALA A 32 33.18 -6.38 -13.48
N ILE A 33 32.64 -7.58 -13.26
CA ILE A 33 31.46 -7.80 -12.42
C ILE A 33 31.92 -8.37 -11.10
N PHE A 34 31.69 -7.63 -10.01
CA PHE A 34 31.94 -8.11 -8.65
C PHE A 34 30.60 -8.48 -8.02
N GLU A 35 30.41 -9.75 -7.71
CA GLU A 35 29.27 -10.23 -6.92
C GLU A 35 29.69 -10.36 -5.45
N ILE A 36 29.14 -9.50 -4.60
CA ILE A 36 29.47 -9.49 -3.17
C ILE A 36 28.23 -9.89 -2.38
N LEU A 37 28.38 -10.90 -1.52
CA LEU A 37 27.37 -11.23 -0.52
C LEU A 37 27.35 -10.12 0.53
N PHE A 38 26.22 -9.45 0.70
CA PHE A 38 26.05 -8.44 1.73
C PHE A 38 24.83 -8.75 2.58
N GLN A 39 24.93 -8.48 3.88
CA GLN A 39 23.78 -8.53 4.78
C GLN A 39 23.33 -7.09 5.04
N LYS A 40 22.11 -6.76 4.63
CA LYS A 40 21.49 -5.46 4.92
C LYS A 40 21.27 -5.33 6.44
N ARG A 41 22.10 -4.55 7.12
CA ARG A 41 21.85 -4.14 8.51
C ARG A 41 21.12 -2.80 8.52
N GLN A 42 19.86 -2.80 8.93
CA GLN A 42 19.15 -1.56 9.28
C GLN A 42 19.38 -1.27 10.77
N ASN A 43 20.35 -0.41 11.07
CA ASN A 43 20.53 0.09 12.42
C ASN A 43 19.72 1.39 12.57
N GLY A 44 18.53 1.30 13.16
CA GLY A 44 17.68 2.45 13.52
C GLY A 44 16.32 2.51 12.81
N CYS A 45 15.42 3.36 13.33
CA CYS A 45 14.03 3.54 12.88
C CYS A 45 13.87 4.23 11.50
N ALA A 46 14.92 4.27 10.68
CA ALA A 46 14.88 4.93 9.38
C ALA A 46 14.05 4.10 8.39
N LYS A 47 12.94 4.67 7.92
CA LYS A 47 12.07 4.05 6.92
C LYS A 47 12.85 3.82 5.62
N PRO A 48 12.69 2.67 4.95
CA PRO A 48 13.35 2.41 3.67
C PRO A 48 12.91 3.44 2.62
N ILE A 49 13.85 3.96 1.84
CA ILE A 49 13.56 4.78 0.66
C ILE A 49 13.07 3.82 -0.43
N ILE A 50 11.79 3.95 -0.80
CA ILE A 50 11.17 3.18 -1.88
C ILE A 50 11.09 4.11 -3.09
N ILE A 51 11.89 3.83 -4.12
CA ILE A 51 11.79 4.50 -5.42
C ILE A 51 10.75 3.72 -6.23
N ALA A 52 9.47 4.04 -6.00
CA ALA A 52 8.39 3.57 -6.85
C ALA A 52 8.18 4.56 -8.00
N ALA A 53 7.73 4.10 -9.16
CA ALA A 53 7.22 5.00 -10.19
C ALA A 53 6.10 5.86 -9.57
N GLU A 54 6.00 7.13 -9.98
CA GLU A 54 5.12 8.14 -9.37
C GLU A 54 3.63 7.71 -9.28
N ASN A 55 3.23 6.72 -10.10
CA ASN A 55 1.87 6.15 -10.15
C ASN A 55 1.83 4.62 -9.92
N ALA A 56 2.85 4.03 -9.30
CA ALA A 56 2.82 2.61 -9.00
C ALA A 56 1.67 2.33 -8.00
N PRO A 57 0.78 1.36 -8.29
CA PRO A 57 -0.28 1.02 -7.35
C PRO A 57 0.32 0.56 -6.02
N GLN A 58 -0.03 1.26 -4.95
CA GLN A 58 0.46 0.96 -3.61
C GLN A 58 -0.69 0.55 -2.71
N GLN A 59 -0.73 -0.73 -2.38
CA GLN A 59 -1.70 -1.27 -1.44
C GLN A 59 -1.49 -0.63 -0.07
N ASN A 60 -2.58 -0.13 0.51
CA ASN A 60 -2.59 0.41 1.87
C ASN A 60 -3.23 -0.64 2.79
N PRO A 61 -2.43 -1.39 3.58
CA PRO A 61 -2.94 -2.49 4.39
C PRO A 61 -3.95 -2.02 5.44
N ASP A 62 -3.78 -0.82 6.01
CA ASP A 62 -4.72 -0.26 6.99
C ASP A 62 -6.08 0.06 6.34
N LEU A 63 -6.06 0.54 5.09
CA LEU A 63 -7.26 0.84 4.32
C LEU A 63 -8.01 -0.45 3.94
N ILE A 64 -7.26 -1.47 3.52
CA ILE A 64 -7.82 -2.79 3.20
C ILE A 64 -8.43 -3.43 4.45
N ALA A 65 -7.71 -3.41 5.57
CA ALA A 65 -8.18 -3.92 6.85
C ALA A 65 -9.46 -3.22 7.29
N LEU A 66 -9.54 -1.89 7.16
CA LEU A 66 -10.72 -1.11 7.49
C LEU A 66 -11.97 -1.56 6.71
N VAL A 67 -11.85 -1.78 5.41
CA VAL A 67 -12.96 -2.25 4.56
C VAL A 67 -13.31 -3.70 4.89
N ALA A 68 -12.31 -4.53 5.17
CA ALA A 68 -12.50 -5.92 5.57
C ALA A 68 -13.23 -6.03 6.92
N ASP A 69 -12.86 -5.21 7.91
CA ASP A 69 -13.52 -5.11 9.20
C ASP A 69 -14.98 -4.70 9.04
N ALA A 70 -15.25 -3.67 8.23
CA ALA A 70 -16.62 -3.24 7.95
C ALA A 70 -17.48 -4.39 7.38
N ARG A 71 -16.96 -5.10 6.38
CA ARG A 71 -17.65 -6.25 5.76
C ARG A 71 -17.83 -7.42 6.75
N ARG A 72 -16.81 -7.70 7.57
CA ARG A 72 -16.87 -8.73 8.61
C ARG A 72 -17.98 -8.43 9.61
N TRP A 73 -18.02 -7.22 10.15
CA TRP A 73 -19.01 -6.78 11.12
C TRP A 73 -20.42 -6.75 10.54
N ALA A 74 -20.58 -6.27 9.30
CA ALA A 74 -21.87 -6.30 8.61
C ALA A 74 -22.40 -7.73 8.47
N ARG A 75 -21.53 -8.67 8.06
CA ARG A 75 -21.87 -10.09 7.98
C ARG A 75 -22.25 -10.67 9.34
N GLU A 76 -21.47 -10.40 10.38
CA GLU A 76 -21.78 -10.87 11.74
C GLU A 76 -23.15 -10.40 12.24
N LEU A 77 -23.52 -9.15 11.95
CA LEU A 77 -24.83 -8.60 12.30
C LEU A 77 -25.96 -9.25 11.49
N LEU A 78 -25.75 -9.46 10.19
CA LEU A 78 -26.74 -10.10 9.30
C LEU A 78 -26.94 -11.59 9.61
N GLU A 79 -25.87 -12.29 9.99
CA GLU A 79 -25.89 -13.72 10.36
C GLU A 79 -26.27 -13.94 11.84
N GLY A 80 -26.50 -12.87 12.61
CA GLY A 80 -26.83 -12.94 14.03
C GLY A 80 -25.68 -13.42 14.94
N GLN A 81 -24.45 -13.48 14.43
CA GLN A 81 -23.24 -13.79 15.21
C GLN A 81 -22.89 -12.66 16.19
N ALA A 82 -23.26 -11.42 15.84
CA ALA A 82 -23.27 -10.28 16.74
C ALA A 82 -24.71 -9.78 16.93
N SER A 83 -25.11 -9.62 18.18
CA SER A 83 -26.42 -9.11 18.58
C SER A 83 -26.57 -7.59 18.40
N SER A 84 -25.46 -6.85 18.42
CA SER A 84 -25.49 -5.38 18.30
C SER A 84 -24.14 -4.78 17.91
N ILE A 85 -24.18 -3.53 17.44
CA ILE A 85 -22.99 -2.71 17.19
C ILE A 85 -22.18 -2.49 18.48
N GLN A 86 -22.86 -2.41 19.63
CA GLN A 86 -22.20 -2.26 20.93
C GLN A 86 -21.37 -3.49 21.28
N GLN A 87 -21.93 -4.69 21.09
CA GLN A 87 -21.19 -5.94 21.31
C GLN A 87 -19.90 -6.01 20.47
N ILE A 88 -19.98 -5.60 19.20
CA ILE A 88 -18.80 -5.52 18.32
C ILE A 88 -17.81 -4.48 18.84
N THR A 89 -18.30 -3.30 19.23
CA THR A 89 -17.44 -2.22 19.74
C THR A 89 -16.66 -2.65 20.98
N GLU A 90 -17.31 -3.31 21.92
CA GLU A 90 -16.71 -3.85 23.15
C GLU A 90 -15.69 -4.95 22.85
N ARG A 91 -16.05 -5.90 21.97
CA ARG A 91 -15.16 -7.01 21.57
C ARG A 91 -13.89 -6.53 20.88
N GLU A 92 -14.01 -5.53 20.00
CA GLU A 92 -12.88 -4.97 19.25
C GLU A 92 -12.09 -3.93 20.07
N GLY A 93 -12.53 -3.60 21.29
CA GLY A 93 -11.87 -2.60 22.15
C GLY A 93 -11.85 -1.18 21.55
N LEU A 94 -12.84 -0.86 20.71
CA LEU A 94 -12.89 0.42 20.00
C LEU A 94 -13.64 1.49 20.80
N ARG A 95 -13.36 2.76 20.50
CA ARG A 95 -14.13 3.89 21.08
C ARG A 95 -15.59 3.83 20.63
N SER A 96 -16.49 4.27 21.49
CA SER A 96 -17.92 4.42 21.16
C SER A 96 -18.13 5.15 19.83
N GLY A 97 -19.05 4.64 19.01
CA GLY A 97 -19.35 5.16 17.67
C GLY A 97 -18.29 4.88 16.59
N SER A 98 -17.21 4.16 16.89
CA SER A 98 -16.22 3.78 15.86
C SER A 98 -16.80 2.75 14.89
N VAL A 99 -17.41 1.68 15.41
CA VAL A 99 -18.02 0.64 14.57
C VAL A 99 -19.14 1.24 13.72
N SER A 100 -20.00 2.08 14.28
CA SER A 100 -21.07 2.76 13.53
C SER A 100 -20.56 3.60 12.36
N ARG A 101 -19.40 4.26 12.50
CA ARG A 101 -18.79 5.05 11.41
C ARG A 101 -18.12 4.20 10.34
N ILE A 102 -17.65 3.01 10.71
CA ILE A 102 -16.93 2.12 9.80
C ILE A 102 -17.91 1.22 9.04
N LEU A 103 -19.02 0.83 9.67
CA LEU A 103 -19.99 -0.10 9.11
C LEU A 103 -20.49 0.29 7.69
N PRO A 104 -20.78 1.58 7.38
CA PRO A 104 -21.17 2.00 6.04
C PRO A 104 -20.18 1.61 4.94
N LEU A 105 -18.89 1.45 5.26
CA LEU A 105 -17.85 1.06 4.31
C LEU A 105 -18.02 -0.38 3.80
N ALA A 106 -18.86 -1.20 4.44
CA ALA A 106 -19.21 -2.53 3.95
C ALA A 106 -19.91 -2.48 2.57
N TRP A 107 -20.63 -1.39 2.29
CA TRP A 107 -21.43 -1.18 1.08
C TRP A 107 -20.80 -0.19 0.08
N LEU A 108 -19.46 -0.09 0.08
CA LEU A 108 -18.74 0.65 -0.94
C LEU A 108 -19.07 0.10 -2.34
N ALA A 109 -19.15 1.00 -3.32
CA ALA A 109 -19.28 0.65 -4.72
C ALA A 109 -18.19 -0.37 -5.12
N PRO A 110 -18.51 -1.39 -5.94
CA PRO A 110 -17.60 -2.48 -6.25
C PRO A 110 -16.25 -1.99 -6.79
N ASP A 111 -16.27 -1.04 -7.71
CA ASP A 111 -15.09 -0.40 -8.32
C ASP A 111 -14.21 0.33 -7.30
N ILE A 112 -14.80 0.97 -6.29
CA ILE A 112 -14.06 1.62 -5.20
C ILE A 112 -13.35 0.56 -4.36
N SER A 113 -14.05 -0.50 -3.98
CA SER A 113 -13.45 -1.59 -3.20
C SER A 113 -12.33 -2.30 -3.95
N THR A 114 -12.51 -2.50 -5.26
CA THR A 114 -11.50 -3.05 -6.17
C THR A 114 -10.28 -2.13 -6.27
N ALA A 115 -10.48 -0.83 -6.45
CA ALA A 115 -9.38 0.14 -6.49
C ALA A 115 -8.58 0.16 -5.18
N ILE A 116 -9.25 0.05 -4.02
CA ILE A 116 -8.59 -0.03 -2.71
C ILE A 116 -7.73 -1.30 -2.59
N LEU A 117 -8.28 -2.46 -3.00
CA LEU A 117 -7.57 -3.73 -2.96
C LEU A 117 -6.35 -3.75 -3.88
N GLU A 118 -6.46 -3.09 -5.03
CA GLU A 118 -5.41 -3.05 -6.02
C GLU A 118 -4.47 -1.85 -5.87
N GLY A 119 -4.62 -1.03 -4.82
CA GLY A 119 -3.75 0.13 -4.57
C GLY A 119 -3.89 1.26 -5.58
N ARG A 120 -5.01 1.31 -6.31
CA ARG A 120 -5.35 2.33 -7.32
C ARG A 120 -6.30 3.41 -6.80
N GLN A 121 -6.65 3.39 -5.52
CA GLN A 121 -7.45 4.45 -4.94
C GLN A 121 -6.72 5.81 -5.05
N PRO A 122 -7.47 6.92 -5.17
CA PRO A 122 -6.87 8.26 -5.12
C PRO A 122 -6.03 8.47 -3.84
N SER A 123 -4.94 9.23 -3.95
CA SER A 123 -3.97 9.39 -2.86
C SER A 123 -4.54 10.06 -1.58
N HIS A 124 -5.62 10.83 -1.70
CA HIS A 124 -6.33 11.40 -0.55
C HIS A 124 -7.22 10.39 0.20
N ILE A 125 -7.47 9.22 -0.38
CA ILE A 125 -8.25 8.14 0.23
C ILE A 125 -7.35 7.29 1.12
N THR A 126 -7.54 7.45 2.42
CA THR A 126 -6.79 6.78 3.50
C THR A 126 -7.77 6.24 4.53
N ALA A 127 -7.33 5.33 5.39
CA ALA A 127 -8.17 4.80 6.46
C ALA A 127 -8.71 5.92 7.37
N LYS A 128 -7.90 6.97 7.58
CA LYS A 128 -8.29 8.15 8.35
C LYS A 128 -9.39 8.95 7.66
N THR A 129 -9.26 9.21 6.36
CA THR A 129 -10.25 10.02 5.62
C THR A 129 -11.58 9.28 5.46
N LEU A 130 -11.56 7.96 5.23
CA LEU A 130 -12.81 7.16 5.21
C LEU A 130 -13.50 7.12 6.59
N ARG A 131 -12.75 6.94 7.69
CA ARG A 131 -13.34 6.97 9.05
C ARG A 131 -13.91 8.34 9.42
N ALA A 132 -13.39 9.40 8.83
CA ALA A 132 -13.82 10.78 9.05
C ALA A 132 -15.01 11.18 8.17
N HIS A 133 -15.54 10.28 7.34
CA HIS A 133 -16.72 10.51 6.51
C HIS A 133 -17.98 9.95 7.21
N PRO A 134 -18.64 10.72 8.10
CA PRO A 134 -19.76 10.22 8.90
C PRO A 134 -21.00 9.86 8.08
N GLU A 135 -21.13 10.39 6.87
CA GLU A 135 -22.29 10.20 6.00
C GLU A 135 -21.83 9.82 4.59
N LEU A 136 -21.19 8.65 4.46
CA LEU A 136 -20.99 8.09 3.14
C LEU A 136 -22.38 7.70 2.56
N PRO A 137 -22.82 8.30 1.44
CA PRO A 137 -24.13 7.99 0.87
C PRO A 137 -24.22 6.52 0.47
N LEU A 138 -25.44 5.96 0.48
CA LEU A 138 -25.68 4.59 0.03
C LEU A 138 -25.71 4.49 -1.50
N ASP A 139 -26.06 5.57 -2.19
CA ASP A 139 -26.02 5.63 -3.65
C ASP A 139 -24.57 5.61 -4.15
N TRP A 140 -24.27 4.66 -5.05
CA TRP A 140 -22.90 4.48 -5.54
C TRP A 140 -22.40 5.63 -6.42
N ALA A 141 -23.27 6.33 -7.16
CA ALA A 141 -22.85 7.50 -7.93
C ALA A 141 -22.46 8.64 -6.97
N GLU A 142 -23.23 8.83 -5.90
CA GLU A 142 -22.89 9.79 -4.85
C GLU A 142 -21.62 9.39 -4.08
N GLN A 143 -21.40 8.10 -3.82
CA GLN A 143 -20.15 7.62 -3.21
C GLN A 143 -18.94 7.96 -4.07
N ARG A 144 -19.02 7.68 -5.38
CA ARG A 144 -17.93 8.00 -6.32
C ARG A 144 -17.63 9.48 -6.31
N ARG A 145 -18.66 10.33 -6.39
CA ARG A 145 -18.53 11.79 -6.32
C ARG A 145 -17.89 12.24 -4.99
N ALA A 146 -18.36 11.71 -3.86
CA ALA A 146 -17.85 12.08 -2.53
C ALA A 146 -16.39 11.65 -2.33
N LEU A 147 -15.99 10.51 -2.88
CA LEU A 147 -14.64 9.94 -2.72
C LEU A 147 -13.69 10.33 -3.86
N GLY A 148 -14.15 11.07 -4.87
CA GLY A 148 -13.34 11.53 -6.00
C GLY A 148 -13.01 10.42 -7.00
N PHE A 149 -13.87 9.43 -7.14
CA PHE A 149 -13.81 8.42 -8.20
C PHE A 149 -14.53 8.90 -9.46
N ALA A 150 -13.99 8.59 -10.62
CA ALA A 150 -14.67 8.86 -11.89
C ALA A 150 -16.00 8.09 -11.93
N THR A 151 -17.07 8.76 -12.30
CA THR A 151 -18.36 8.10 -12.56
C THR A 151 -18.27 7.50 -13.95
N LEU A 152 -18.33 6.17 -14.06
CA LEU A 152 -18.46 5.47 -15.34
C LEU A 152 -19.85 5.69 -15.94
#